data_AF-A0A0A9YP92-F1
#
_entry.id   AF-A0A0A9YP92-F1
#
_cell.length_a   1.000
_cell.length_b   1.000
_cell.length_c   1.000
_cell.angle_alpha   90.00
_cell.angle_beta   90.00
_cell.angle_gamma   90.00
#
_symmetry.space_group_name_H-M   'P 1'
#
loop_
_entity.id
_entity.type
_entity.pdbx_description
1 polymer ?
#
loop_
_entity_poly.entity_id
_entity_poly.type
_entity_poly.pdbx_seq_one_letter_code
_entity_poly.pdbx_strand_id
1 'polypeptide(L)'
;MIVRNAKSRNILTYSSREDLMLATPLIEGYIIKFIKSRKGSHLKYFAVYKNRMIRWGSDNISFKYSAKIIGIDTSVKAGELNSQGVDDGTTNQLVHIYTNIKTLELLFENRETADCWVRVISSLLKDLD
;
A
#
# COMPACT_ATOMS: atom_id res chain seq x y z
N MET A 1 -41.67 -35.41 11.99
CA MET A 1 -41.58 -33.96 12.30
C MET A 1 -40.38 -33.74 13.22
N ILE A 2 -39.31 -33.15 12.69
CA ILE A 2 -38.50 -32.02 13.21
C ILE A 2 -37.38 -31.85 12.18
N VAL A 3 -37.36 -30.67 11.57
CA VAL A 3 -36.33 -30.16 10.65
C VAL A 3 -35.27 -29.44 11.47
N ARG A 4 -33.98 -29.64 11.15
CA ARG A 4 -32.85 -28.70 11.40
C ARG A 4 -31.81 -29.00 10.31
N ASN A 5 -31.72 -28.31 9.18
CA ASN A 5 -31.31 -26.93 8.88
C ASN A 5 -29.95 -26.48 9.44
N ALA A 6 -29.09 -26.10 8.49
CA ALA A 6 -27.95 -25.19 8.50
C ALA A 6 -26.69 -25.54 9.32
N LYS A 7 -25.56 -25.69 8.60
CA LYS A 7 -24.72 -24.51 8.28
C LYS A 7 -23.58 -24.89 7.33
N SER A 8 -23.60 -24.23 6.17
CA SER A 8 -22.44 -23.95 5.35
C SER A 8 -21.25 -23.54 6.22
N ARG A 9 -20.10 -24.17 6.00
CA ARG A 9 -18.82 -23.50 6.16
C ARG A 9 -18.07 -23.71 4.86
N ASN A 10 -18.31 -22.76 3.94
CA ASN A 10 -17.28 -22.33 3.00
C ASN A 10 -16.05 -22.03 3.85
N ILE A 11 -15.13 -22.99 3.92
CA ILE A 11 -13.76 -22.72 4.33
C ILE A 11 -13.19 -21.99 3.11
N LEU A 12 -13.34 -20.66 3.13
CA LEU A 12 -12.53 -19.78 2.31
C LEU A 12 -11.09 -20.09 2.72
N THR A 13 -10.46 -20.94 1.93
CA THR A 13 -9.03 -21.21 1.98
C THR A 13 -8.35 -19.86 1.97
N TYR A 14 -7.64 -19.58 3.06
CA TYR A 14 -6.65 -18.52 3.14
C TYR A 14 -5.80 -18.62 1.87
N SER A 15 -6.00 -17.68 0.94
CA SER A 15 -5.23 -17.60 -0.30
C SER A 15 -3.76 -17.63 0.11
N SER A 16 -3.12 -18.75 -0.21
CA SER A 16 -1.79 -19.06 0.28
C SER A 16 -0.83 -18.04 -0.33
N ARG A 17 0.31 -17.85 0.34
CA ARG A 17 1.39 -16.96 -0.08
C ARG A 17 1.82 -17.15 -1.55
N GLU A 18 1.52 -18.31 -2.14
CA GLU A 18 1.78 -18.72 -3.51
C GLU A 18 0.82 -18.09 -4.54
N ASP A 19 -0.47 -17.99 -4.26
CA ASP A 19 -1.43 -17.29 -5.14
C ASP A 19 -1.04 -15.82 -5.35
N LEU A 20 -0.51 -15.20 -4.29
CA LEU A 20 -0.01 -13.83 -4.28
C LEU A 20 1.35 -13.66 -4.98
N MET A 21 2.09 -14.75 -5.22
CA MET A 21 3.30 -14.71 -6.05
C MET A 21 2.99 -14.81 -7.55
N LEU A 22 1.82 -15.35 -7.90
CA LEU A 22 1.35 -15.45 -9.29
C LEU A 22 0.39 -14.32 -9.69
N ALA A 23 -0.18 -13.60 -8.72
CA ALA A 23 -1.08 -12.49 -8.99
C ALA A 23 -0.35 -11.30 -9.63
N THR A 24 -0.84 -10.82 -10.76
CA THR A 24 -0.37 -9.56 -11.38
C THR A 24 -0.69 -8.38 -10.45
N PRO A 25 0.30 -7.53 -10.11
CA PRO A 25 0.03 -6.32 -9.34
C PRO A 25 -0.84 -5.35 -10.15
N LEU A 26 -1.72 -4.63 -9.46
CA LEU A 26 -2.54 -3.57 -10.07
C LEU A 26 -1.73 -2.32 -10.34
N ILE A 27 -0.76 -2.06 -9.47
CA ILE A 27 0.22 -1.00 -9.63
C ILE A 27 1.50 -1.38 -8.89
N GLU A 28 2.63 -1.02 -9.46
CA GLU A 28 3.95 -1.28 -8.91
C GLU A 28 4.96 -0.23 -9.35
N GLY A 29 6.07 -0.12 -8.61
CA GLY A 29 7.12 0.83 -8.94
C GLY A 29 8.07 1.12 -7.80
N TYR A 30 9.16 1.82 -8.12
CA TYR A 30 10.10 2.33 -7.12
C TYR A 30 9.56 3.61 -6.50
N ILE A 31 9.49 3.63 -5.16
CA ILE A 31 9.01 4.78 -4.39
C ILE A 31 9.96 5.03 -3.21
N ILE A 32 10.18 6.30 -2.88
CA ILE A 32 10.96 6.69 -1.72
C ILE A 32 10.11 6.47 -0.48
N LYS A 33 10.59 5.63 0.43
CA LYS A 33 9.94 5.34 1.71
C LYS A 33 10.69 6.04 2.85
N PHE A 34 10.00 6.86 3.61
CA PHE A 34 10.55 7.44 4.84
C PHE A 34 10.55 6.45 6.01
N ILE A 35 11.49 6.68 6.94
CA ILE A 35 11.58 5.98 8.21
C ILE A 35 11.40 7.00 9.34
N LYS A 36 10.21 7.05 9.98
CA LYS A 36 9.93 7.95 11.12
C LYS A 36 11.03 8.05 12.18
N SER A 37 11.79 6.97 12.41
CA SER A 37 12.78 6.90 13.49
C SER A 37 14.23 7.21 13.08
N ARG A 38 14.52 7.38 11.79
CA ARG A 38 15.87 7.71 11.30
C ARG A 38 15.68 8.74 10.19
N LYS A 39 16.28 9.93 10.30
CA LYS A 39 16.33 10.94 9.22
C LYS A 39 16.95 10.33 7.95
N GLY A 40 16.17 9.54 7.23
CA GLY A 40 16.66 8.59 6.26
C GLY A 40 15.49 8.06 5.45
N SER A 41 15.66 8.11 4.14
CA SER A 41 14.73 7.59 3.17
C SER A 41 15.37 6.43 2.42
N HIS A 42 14.56 5.51 1.93
CA HIS A 42 15.04 4.41 1.11
C HIS A 42 14.18 4.28 -0.13
N LEU A 43 14.82 4.18 -1.29
CA LEU A 43 14.14 3.71 -2.49
C LEU A 43 13.79 2.23 -2.30
N LYS A 44 12.52 1.89 -2.47
CA LYS A 44 12.01 0.53 -2.38
C LYS A 44 11.05 0.26 -3.52
N TYR A 45 11.04 -0.98 -3.98
CA TYR A 45 10.04 -1.42 -4.94
C TYR A 45 8.77 -1.80 -4.19
N PHE A 46 7.64 -1.23 -4.60
CA PHE A 46 6.32 -1.51 -4.04
C PHE A 46 5.43 -2.15 -5.10
N ALA A 47 4.54 -3.03 -4.66
CA ALA A 47 3.49 -3.60 -5.49
C ALA A 47 2.19 -3.73 -4.70
N VAL A 48 1.07 -3.32 -5.30
CA VAL A 48 -0.27 -3.41 -4.72
C VAL A 48 -1.10 -4.39 -5.52
N TYR A 49 -1.80 -5.27 -4.81
CA TYR A 49 -2.59 -6.37 -5.39
C TYR A 49 -4.07 -6.18 -5.13
N LYS A 50 -4.90 -6.85 -5.95
CA LYS A 50 -6.36 -6.77 -5.91
C LYS A 50 -6.98 -7.13 -4.55
N ASN A 51 -6.31 -7.96 -3.75
CA ASN A 51 -6.75 -8.34 -2.41
C ASN A 51 -6.34 -7.33 -1.31
N ARG A 52 -5.97 -6.09 -1.68
CA ARG A 52 -5.47 -5.03 -0.79
C ARG A 52 -4.14 -5.34 -0.11
N MET A 53 -3.40 -6.34 -0.60
CA MET A 53 -2.03 -6.53 -0.14
C MET A 53 -1.13 -5.49 -0.79
N ILE A 54 -0.27 -4.88 0.00
CA ILE A 54 0.90 -4.13 -0.46
C ILE A 54 2.14 -4.90 -0.05
N ARG A 55 3.05 -5.13 -0.99
CA ARG A 55 4.35 -5.76 -0.76
C ARG A 55 5.45 -4.77 -1.10
N TRP A 56 6.56 -4.84 -0.37
CA TRP A 56 7.72 -4.01 -0.70
C TRP A 56 9.05 -4.68 -0.40
N GLY A 57 10.05 -4.33 -1.20
CA GLY A 57 11.33 -5.01 -1.26
C GLY A 57 12.43 -4.14 -1.85
N SER A 58 13.55 -4.77 -2.18
CA SER A 58 14.64 -4.10 -2.90
C SER A 58 14.32 -3.94 -4.39
N ASP A 59 13.54 -4.86 -4.96
CA ASP A 59 13.20 -4.96 -6.38
C ASP A 59 11.87 -5.75 -6.56
N ASN A 60 11.50 -6.01 -7.82
CA ASN A 60 10.24 -6.66 -8.23
C ASN A 60 10.19 -8.19 -8.00
N ILE A 61 11.29 -8.82 -7.61
CA ILE A 61 11.36 -10.25 -7.29
C ILE A 61 11.58 -10.50 -5.79
N SER A 62 12.15 -9.54 -5.07
CA SER A 62 12.64 -9.65 -3.69
C SER A 62 11.76 -8.92 -2.68
N PHE A 63 10.46 -9.24 -2.65
CA PHE A 63 9.54 -8.69 -1.66
C PHE A 63 9.80 -9.24 -0.26
N LYS A 64 10.47 -8.45 0.59
CA LYS A 64 10.78 -8.80 1.98
C LYS A 64 9.61 -8.56 2.93
N TYR A 65 8.76 -7.59 2.64
CA TYR A 65 7.68 -7.16 3.52
C TYR A 65 6.33 -7.18 2.81
N SER A 66 5.27 -7.37 3.59
CA SER A 66 3.89 -7.37 3.11
C SER A 66 2.95 -6.89 4.21
N ALA A 67 1.93 -6.13 3.85
CA ALA A 67 0.87 -5.71 4.76
C ALA A 67 -0.46 -5.57 4.01
N LYS A 68 -1.58 -5.56 4.72
CA LYS A 68 -2.90 -5.29 4.16
C LYS A 68 -3.19 -3.79 4.28
N ILE A 69 -3.57 -3.16 3.18
CA ILE A 69 -4.00 -1.76 3.13
C ILE A 69 -5.37 -1.64 3.80
N ILE A 70 -5.49 -0.66 4.70
CA ILE A 70 -6.72 -0.34 5.43
C ILE A 70 -7.17 1.11 5.21
N GLY A 71 -6.30 1.96 4.67
CA GLY A 71 -6.61 3.36 4.37
C GLY A 71 -5.50 4.05 3.59
N ILE A 72 -5.80 5.22 3.07
CA ILE A 72 -4.86 6.09 2.35
C ILE A 72 -5.19 7.55 2.65
N ASP A 73 -4.16 8.39 2.71
CA ASP A 73 -4.28 9.81 2.98
C ASP A 73 -3.21 10.60 2.21
N THR A 74 -3.65 11.69 1.59
CA THR A 74 -2.85 12.61 0.78
C THR A 74 -2.82 14.03 1.35
N SER A 75 -3.50 14.27 2.48
CA SER A 75 -3.64 15.59 3.10
C SER A 75 -2.39 16.04 3.87
N VAL A 76 -1.24 15.47 3.53
CA VAL A 76 0.03 15.73 4.20
C VAL A 76 0.42 17.18 3.98
N LYS A 77 0.46 17.94 5.08
CA LYS A 77 0.75 19.39 5.06
C LYS A 77 2.20 19.61 4.62
N ALA A 78 2.44 20.70 3.88
CA ALA A 78 3.80 21.13 3.46
C ALA A 78 4.82 21.19 4.62
N GLY A 79 4.37 21.43 5.86
CA GLY A 79 5.21 21.39 7.05
C GLY A 79 5.84 20.01 7.37
N GLU A 80 5.21 18.90 6.94
CA GLU A 80 5.77 17.56 7.12
C GLU A 80 6.86 17.25 6.08
N LEU A 81 6.75 17.78 4.84
CA LEU A 81 7.79 17.67 3.81
C LEU A 81 9.09 18.36 4.25
N ASN A 82 8.98 19.55 4.84
CA ASN A 82 10.11 20.29 5.39
C ASN A 82 10.80 19.54 6.54
N SER A 83 10.03 18.83 7.38
CA SER A 83 10.58 18.00 8.48
C SER A 83 11.35 16.77 7.97
N GLN A 84 11.07 16.34 6.73
CA GLN A 84 11.74 15.25 6.03
C GLN A 84 12.90 15.73 5.13
N GLY A 85 13.19 17.03 5.10
CA GLY A 85 14.27 17.61 4.27
C GLY A 85 13.99 17.58 2.77
N VAL A 86 12.71 17.54 2.38
CA VAL A 86 12.28 17.65 0.99
C VAL A 86 12.05 19.12 0.69
N ASP A 87 12.74 19.65 -0.32
CA ASP A 87 12.66 21.06 -0.72
C ASP A 87 11.28 21.37 -1.33
N ASP A 88 10.62 22.43 -0.86
CA ASP A 88 9.22 22.82 -1.17
C ASP A 88 9.02 23.22 -2.65
N GLY A 89 10.12 23.31 -3.43
CA GLY A 89 10.13 23.59 -4.87
C GLY A 89 9.97 22.34 -5.76
N THR A 90 9.81 21.16 -5.19
CA THR A 90 9.68 19.91 -5.96
C THR A 90 8.23 19.48 -6.15
N THR A 91 7.90 18.95 -7.33
CA THR A 91 6.61 18.34 -7.70
C THR A 91 6.25 17.08 -6.89
N ASN A 92 7.04 16.79 -5.85
CA ASN A 92 6.94 15.59 -5.06
C ASN A 92 5.66 15.60 -4.24
N GLN A 93 5.05 14.43 -4.07
CA GLN A 93 3.84 14.27 -3.28
C GLN A 93 4.07 13.21 -2.21
N LEU A 94 3.87 13.59 -0.94
CA LEU A 94 3.87 12.66 0.18
C LEU A 94 2.47 12.06 0.34
N VAL A 95 2.43 10.73 0.45
CA VAL A 95 1.21 9.94 0.63
C VAL A 95 1.43 9.00 1.80
N HIS A 96 0.43 8.93 2.68
CA HIS A 96 0.38 7.99 3.78
C HIS A 96 -0.53 6.81 3.41
N ILE A 97 0.04 5.61 3.37
CA ILE A 97 -0.73 4.37 3.25
C ILE A 97 -0.84 3.74 4.63
N TYR A 98 -2.06 3.67 5.15
CA TYR A 98 -2.34 2.98 6.40
C TYR A 98 -2.44 1.47 6.12
N THR A 99 -1.66 0.70 6.85
CA THR A 99 -1.70 -0.77 6.80
C THR A 99 -2.01 -1.35 8.16
N ASN A 100 -2.40 -2.62 8.20
CA ASN A 100 -2.65 -3.34 9.45
C ASN A 100 -1.39 -3.55 10.33
N ILE A 101 -0.19 -3.20 9.84
CA ILE A 101 1.07 -3.34 10.59
C ILE A 101 1.63 -1.97 10.98
N LYS A 102 1.67 -1.03 10.03
CA LYS A 102 2.20 0.33 10.23
C LYS A 102 1.78 1.29 9.11
N THR A 103 1.91 2.58 9.34
CA THR A 103 1.82 3.59 8.27
C THR A 103 3.07 3.53 7.38
N LEU A 104 2.87 3.54 6.06
CA LEU A 104 3.91 3.73 5.07
C LEU A 104 3.86 5.18 4.60
N GLU A 105 4.95 5.91 4.82
CA GLU A 105 5.15 7.29 4.37
C GLU A 105 5.93 7.26 3.07
N LEU A 106 5.25 7.55 1.96
CA LEU A 106 5.76 7.36 0.61
C LEU A 106 5.84 8.68 -0.12
N LEU A 107 7.04 9.03 -0.60
CA LEU A 107 7.28 10.19 -1.43
C LEU A 107 7.36 9.77 -2.89
N PHE A 108 6.44 10.32 -3.67
CA PHE A 108 6.40 10.16 -5.12
C PHE A 108 7.14 11.32 -5.79
N GLU A 109 7.80 11.03 -6.90
CA GLU A 109 8.57 12.00 -7.70
C GLU A 109 7.72 13.12 -8.32
N ASN A 110 6.45 12.82 -8.58
CA ASN A 110 5.51 13.77 -9.17
C ASN A 110 4.08 13.45 -8.71
N ARG A 111 3.24 14.49 -8.79
CA ARG A 111 1.82 14.41 -8.45
C ARG A 111 1.06 13.40 -9.31
N GLU A 112 1.36 13.29 -10.59
CA GLU A 112 0.65 12.39 -11.51
C GLU A 112 0.80 10.92 -11.09
N THR A 113 2.02 10.52 -10.72
CA THR A 113 2.29 9.16 -10.22
C THR A 113 1.59 8.94 -8.88
N ALA A 114 1.64 9.92 -7.97
CA ALA A 114 0.93 9.83 -6.70
C ALA A 114 -0.58 9.67 -6.89
N ASP A 115 -1.19 10.48 -7.75
CA ASP A 115 -2.62 10.46 -8.05
C ASP A 115 -3.04 9.11 -8.67
N CYS A 116 -2.19 8.52 -9.52
CA CYS A 116 -2.41 7.18 -10.06
C CYS A 116 -2.47 6.12 -8.95
N TRP A 117 -1.50 6.14 -8.04
CA TRP A 117 -1.48 5.24 -6.88
C TRP A 117 -2.68 5.45 -5.95
N VAL A 118 -3.00 6.70 -5.64
CA VAL A 118 -4.12 7.06 -4.79
C VAL A 118 -5.44 6.59 -5.39
N ARG A 119 -5.63 6.76 -6.70
CA ARG A 119 -6.82 6.28 -7.40
C ARG A 119 -6.98 4.77 -7.31
N VAL A 120 -5.91 4.01 -7.59
CA VAL A 120 -5.93 2.54 -7.52
C VAL A 120 -6.26 2.07 -6.11
N ILE A 121 -5.57 2.60 -5.10
CA ILE A 121 -5.79 2.20 -3.70
C ILE A 121 -7.18 2.62 -3.21
N SER A 122 -7.63 3.83 -3.54
CA SER A 122 -8.97 4.29 -3.16
C SER A 122 -10.06 3.44 -3.79
N SER A 123 -9.90 2.99 -5.04
CA SER A 123 -10.84 2.05 -5.67
C SER A 123 -10.92 0.74 -4.89
N LEU A 124 -9.78 0.17 -4.50
CA LEU A 124 -9.73 -1.07 -3.72
C LEU A 124 -10.39 -0.96 -2.33
N LEU A 125 -10.41 0.24 -1.77
CA LEU A 125 -11.03 0.51 -0.46
C LEU A 125 -12.54 0.74 -0.58
N LYS A 126 -13.03 1.25 -1.71
CA LYS A 126 -14.45 1.48 -1.98
C LYS A 126 -15.24 0.20 -2.30
N ASP A 127 -14.59 -0.84 -2.82
CA ASP A 127 -15.22 -2.14 -3.13
C ASP A 127 -15.72 -2.94 -1.89
N LEU A 128 -15.89 -2.27 -0.74
CA LEU A 128 -16.35 -2.84 0.54
C LEU A 128 -17.60 -2.17 1.11
N ASP A 129 -18.00 -1.04 0.56
CA ASP A 129 -19.28 -0.38 0.88
C ASP A 129 -20.37 -0.85 -0.09
#